data_AF-A0A967T532-F1
#
_entry.id   AF-A0A967T532-F1
#
_cell.length_a   1.000
_cell.length_b   1.000
_cell.length_c   1.000
_cell.angle_alpha   90.00
_cell.angle_beta   90.00
_cell.angle_gamma   90.00
#
_symmetry.space_group_name_H-M   'P 1'
#
loop_
_entity.id
_entity.type
_entity.pdbx_description
1 polymer ?
#
loop_
_entity_poly.entity_id
_entity_poly.type
_entity_poly.pdbx_seq_one_letter_code
_entity_poly.pdbx_strand_id
1 'polypeptide(L)'
;MDLAVANYSGSISILLNQSPGADYTCGDANADGTINVSDAVYIVNFVFVGGNPPDPMESGDCNCDGSCNVSDAVVIINFVFVGGYSPCDTNGDEIPDC
;
A
#
# COMPACT_ATOMS: atom_id res chain seq x y z
N MET A 1 -5.53 10.81 11.48
CA MET A 1 -6.06 11.36 12.76
C MET A 1 -4.89 11.47 13.72
N ASP A 2 -4.86 12.40 14.67
CA ASP A 2 -3.79 12.40 15.68
C ASP A 2 -4.16 11.47 16.83
N LEU A 3 -3.20 10.66 17.32
CA LEU A 3 -3.40 9.79 18.48
C LEU A 3 -2.65 10.35 19.70
N ALA A 4 -3.37 10.60 20.79
CA ALA A 4 -2.77 10.96 22.06
C ALA A 4 -2.78 9.76 23.01
N VAL A 5 -1.60 9.31 23.44
CA VAL A 5 -1.45 8.19 24.39
C VAL A 5 -0.83 8.70 25.68
N ALA A 6 -1.40 8.30 26.82
CA ALA A 6 -0.83 8.57 28.14
C ALA A 6 -0.18 7.31 28.71
N ASN A 7 1.07 7.42 29.15
CA ASN A 7 1.75 6.34 29.85
C ASN A 7 1.48 6.42 31.37
N TYR A 8 1.62 5.28 32.08
CA TYR A 8 1.43 5.22 33.55
C TYR A 8 2.38 6.14 34.34
N SER A 9 3.43 6.65 33.69
CA SER A 9 4.36 7.66 34.20
C SER A 9 3.82 9.09 34.17
N GLY A 10 2.59 9.32 33.69
CA GLY A 10 1.98 10.66 33.59
C GLY A 10 2.48 11.48 32.39
N SER A 11 3.16 10.84 31.43
CA SER A 11 3.61 11.47 30.19
C SER A 11 2.56 11.28 29.10
N ILE A 12 2.24 12.35 28.36
CA ILE A 12 1.40 12.31 27.16
C ILE A 12 2.30 12.34 25.93
N SER A 13 2.17 11.34 25.07
CA SER A 13 2.79 11.28 23.75
C SER A 13 1.73 11.61 22.70
N ILE A 14 1.98 12.66 21.92
CA ILE A 14 1.19 12.97 20.71
C ILE A 14 1.88 12.23 19.57
N LEU A 15 1.20 11.27 18.98
CA LEU A 15 1.62 10.61 17.75
C LEU A 15 0.87 11.31 16.61
N LEU A 16 1.61 12.23 15.96
CA LEU A 16 1.08 13.03 14.85
C LEU A 16 0.84 12.14 13.65
N ASN A 17 -0.31 12.36 12.99
CA ASN A 17 -0.70 11.65 11.78
C ASN A 17 -0.74 10.12 11.90
N GLN A 18 -1.17 9.60 13.05
CA GLN A 18 -1.58 8.20 13.11
C GLN A 18 -2.91 8.03 12.39
N SER A 19 -2.84 7.85 11.08
CA SER A 19 -3.76 6.89 10.46
C SER A 19 -3.60 5.61 11.28
N PRO A 20 -4.65 5.04 11.90
CA PRO A 20 -4.55 3.67 12.39
C PRO A 20 -4.08 2.90 11.17
N GLY A 21 -2.80 2.52 11.16
CA GLY A 21 -2.11 2.11 9.96
C GLY A 21 -3.01 1.13 9.25
N ALA A 22 -3.27 1.38 7.97
CA ALA A 22 -3.72 0.36 7.06
C ALA A 22 -3.10 -0.97 7.53
N ASP A 23 -3.91 -1.99 7.84
CA ASP A 23 -3.42 -3.32 8.23
C ASP A 23 -2.64 -4.01 7.07
N TYR A 24 -2.19 -3.23 6.08
CA TYR A 24 -1.58 -3.60 4.83
C TYR A 24 -0.54 -2.56 4.39
N THR A 25 0.37 -3.00 3.52
CA THR A 25 1.35 -2.13 2.88
C THR A 25 0.87 -1.80 1.48
N CYS A 26 0.90 -0.52 1.09
CA CYS A 26 0.61 -0.08 -0.28
C CYS A 26 1.47 -0.84 -1.30
N GLY A 27 0.86 -1.55 -2.24
CA GLY A 27 1.56 -2.30 -3.28
C GLY A 27 2.08 -3.67 -2.85
N ASP A 28 1.87 -4.09 -1.61
CA ASP A 28 2.12 -5.46 -1.12
C ASP A 28 0.86 -6.32 -1.32
N ALA A 29 0.53 -6.55 -2.59
CA ALA A 29 -0.70 -7.22 -2.99
C ALA A 29 -0.76 -8.69 -2.53
N ASN A 30 0.39 -9.32 -2.29
CA ASN A 30 0.47 -10.69 -1.81
C ASN A 30 0.64 -10.81 -0.27
N ALA A 31 0.71 -9.68 0.44
CA ALA A 31 0.89 -9.57 1.89
C ALA A 31 2.14 -10.29 2.43
N ASP A 32 3.24 -10.29 1.67
CA ASP A 32 4.52 -10.88 2.09
C ASP A 32 5.44 -9.90 2.84
N GLY A 33 5.02 -8.64 2.93
CA GLY A 33 5.72 -7.56 3.60
C GLY A 33 6.75 -6.84 2.73
N THR A 34 6.85 -7.18 1.43
CA THR A 34 7.82 -6.58 0.51
C THR A 34 7.22 -6.26 -0.85
N ILE A 35 7.27 -5.00 -1.24
CA ILE A 35 6.82 -4.56 -2.57
C ILE A 35 7.84 -5.00 -3.63
N ASN A 36 7.49 -5.99 -4.43
CA ASN A 36 8.35 -6.51 -5.49
C ASN A 36 7.57 -7.06 -6.70
N VAL A 37 8.24 -7.75 -7.63
CA VAL A 37 7.60 -8.30 -8.84
C VAL A 37 6.52 -9.34 -8.52
N SER A 38 6.60 -10.04 -7.38
CA SER A 38 5.58 -11.01 -6.97
C SER A 38 4.21 -10.37 -6.79
N ASP A 39 4.14 -9.11 -6.36
CA ASP A 39 2.89 -8.37 -6.18
C ASP A 39 2.23 -8.08 -7.53
N ALA A 40 3.01 -7.63 -8.51
CA ALA A 40 2.53 -7.43 -9.87
C ALA A 40 1.98 -8.74 -10.47
N VAL A 41 2.66 -9.86 -10.23
CA VAL A 41 2.20 -11.19 -10.65
C VAL A 41 0.92 -11.60 -9.92
N TYR A 42 0.81 -11.29 -8.63
CA TYR A 42 -0.38 -11.56 -7.83
C TYR A 42 -1.61 -10.83 -8.39
N ILE A 43 -1.49 -9.54 -8.69
CA ILE A 43 -2.55 -8.73 -9.32
C ILE A 43 -2.94 -9.31 -10.69
N VAL A 44 -1.98 -9.66 -11.54
CA VAL A 44 -2.24 -10.26 -12.85
C VAL A 44 -3.00 -11.59 -12.73
N ASN A 45 -2.64 -12.43 -11.76
CA ASN A 45 -3.34 -13.69 -11.48
C ASN A 45 -4.77 -13.45 -11.00
N PHE A 46 -4.98 -12.50 -10.09
CA PHE A 46 -6.32 -12.09 -9.66
C PHE A 46 -7.17 -11.65 -10.86
N VAL A 47 -6.67 -10.73 -11.69
CA VAL A 47 -7.42 -10.10 -12.79
C VAL A 47 -7.72 -11.06 -13.94
N PHE A 48 -6.76 -11.88 -14.37
CA PHE A 48 -6.90 -12.68 -15.59
C PHE A 48 -7.14 -14.17 -15.36
N VAL A 49 -6.64 -14.71 -14.26
CA VAL A 49 -6.71 -16.15 -13.96
C VAL A 49 -7.82 -16.46 -12.97
N GLY A 50 -8.36 -15.44 -12.29
CA GLY A 50 -9.33 -15.61 -11.21
C GLY A 50 -8.69 -16.10 -9.91
N GLY A 51 -7.44 -15.69 -9.66
CA GLY A 51 -6.77 -15.91 -8.37
C GLY A 51 -7.47 -15.18 -7.22
N ASN A 52 -6.95 -15.36 -6.01
CA ASN A 52 -7.47 -14.65 -4.85
C ASN A 52 -7.23 -13.14 -4.99
N PRO A 53 -8.21 -12.30 -4.60
CA PRO A 53 -7.99 -10.85 -4.55
C PRO A 53 -6.95 -10.50 -3.48
N PRO A 54 -6.31 -9.32 -3.59
CA PRO A 54 -5.60 -8.71 -2.47
C PRO A 54 -6.54 -8.48 -1.29
N ASP A 55 -6.03 -8.62 -0.06
CA ASP A 55 -6.80 -8.41 1.17
C ASP A 55 -6.01 -7.50 2.12
N PRO A 56 -6.42 -6.24 2.30
CA PRO A 56 -7.56 -5.58 1.68
C PRO A 56 -7.32 -5.25 0.20
N MET A 57 -8.37 -4.92 -0.54
CA MET A 57 -8.28 -4.67 -2.00
C MET A 57 -7.33 -3.50 -2.31
N GLU A 58 -7.28 -2.53 -1.40
CA GLU A 58 -6.46 -1.34 -1.43
C GLU A 58 -4.94 -1.66 -1.41
N SER A 59 -4.54 -2.83 -0.90
CA SER A 59 -3.13 -3.28 -0.99
C SER A 59 -2.67 -3.51 -2.43
N GLY A 60 -3.61 -3.80 -3.35
CA GLY A 60 -3.34 -3.96 -4.78
C GLY A 60 -3.76 -2.77 -5.64
N ASP A 61 -4.37 -1.73 -5.09
CA ASP A 61 -4.72 -0.48 -5.79
C ASP A 61 -3.52 0.48 -5.71
N CYS A 62 -2.56 0.29 -6.61
CA CYS A 62 -1.27 0.98 -6.59
C CYS A 62 -1.32 2.35 -7.24
N ASN A 63 -2.37 2.64 -8.01
CA ASN A 63 -2.58 3.95 -8.64
C ASN A 63 -3.62 4.83 -7.89
N CYS A 64 -4.20 4.32 -6.79
CA CYS A 64 -5.28 4.90 -5.99
C CYS A 64 -6.54 5.28 -6.80
N ASP A 65 -6.86 4.56 -7.87
CA ASP A 65 -8.03 4.83 -8.70
C ASP A 65 -9.33 4.22 -8.13
N GLY A 66 -9.22 3.48 -7.03
CA GLY A 66 -10.31 2.80 -6.35
C GLY A 66 -10.58 1.41 -6.91
N SER A 67 -9.72 0.85 -7.76
CA SER A 67 -9.92 -0.45 -8.41
C SER A 67 -8.61 -1.18 -8.69
N CYS A 68 -8.35 -2.28 -7.98
CA CYS A 68 -7.23 -3.17 -8.29
C CYS A 68 -7.41 -3.88 -9.64
N ASN A 69 -6.59 -3.51 -10.62
CA ASN A 69 -6.62 -3.99 -11.99
C ASN A 69 -5.21 -4.07 -12.62
N VAL A 70 -5.11 -4.37 -13.92
CA VAL A 70 -3.80 -4.55 -14.59
C VAL A 70 -2.93 -3.28 -14.59
N SER A 71 -3.54 -2.11 -14.51
CA SER A 71 -2.78 -0.85 -14.46
C SER A 71 -1.98 -0.72 -13.15
N ASP A 72 -2.46 -1.28 -12.05
CA ASP A 72 -1.75 -1.34 -10.77
C ASP A 72 -0.51 -2.22 -10.84
N ALA A 73 -0.61 -3.37 -11.50
CA ALA A 73 0.54 -4.23 -11.76
C ALA A 73 1.63 -3.49 -12.57
N VAL A 74 1.24 -2.61 -13.49
CA VAL A 74 2.20 -1.78 -14.25
C VAL A 74 2.87 -0.74 -13.35
N VAL A 75 2.15 -0.16 -12.38
CA VAL A 75 2.74 0.75 -11.38
C VAL A 75 3.81 0.04 -10.57
N ILE A 76 3.53 -1.17 -10.05
CA ILE A 76 4.52 -1.96 -9.30
C ILE A 76 5.76 -2.26 -10.16
N ILE A 77 5.58 -2.67 -11.41
CA ILE A 77 6.71 -2.96 -12.33
C ILE A 77 7.56 -1.69 -12.55
N ASN A 78 6.93 -0.54 -12.76
CA ASN A 78 7.64 0.73 -12.93
C ASN A 78 8.40 1.13 -11.65
N PHE A 79 7.79 0.97 -10.48
CA PHE A 79 8.43 1.21 -9.20
C PHE A 79 9.68 0.34 -9.03
N VAL A 80 9.55 -0.98 -9.20
CA VAL A 80 10.63 -1.94 -8.97
C VAL A 80 11.81 -1.79 -9.94
N PHE A 81 11.56 -1.49 -11.22
CA PHE A 81 12.63 -1.48 -12.24
C PHE A 81 13.17 -0.09 -12.59
N VAL A 82 12.36 0.96 -12.47
CA VAL A 82 12.73 2.32 -12.87
C VAL A 82 13.06 3.18 -11.65
N GLY A 83 12.61 2.78 -10.45
CA GLY A 83 12.72 3.62 -9.25
C GLY A 83 11.77 4.81 -9.30
N GLY A 84 10.55 4.58 -9.79
CA GLY A 84 9.50 5.59 -9.89
C GLY A 84 8.84 5.92 -8.53
N TYR A 85 7.72 6.63 -8.59
CA TYR A 85 6.90 6.97 -7.42
C TYR A 85 6.51 5.72 -6.62
N SER A 86 6.50 5.84 -5.30
CA SER A 86 5.97 4.80 -4.41
C SER A 86 4.52 4.46 -4.82
N PRO A 87 4.08 3.21 -4.66
CA PRO A 87 2.69 2.85 -4.89
C PRO A 87 1.77 3.78 -4.08
N CYS A 88 0.74 4.29 -4.77
CA CYS A 88 -0.24 5.21 -4.23
C CYS A 88 0.33 6.55 -3.69
N ASP A 89 1.47 7.03 -4.21
CA ASP A 89 1.97 8.39 -3.95
C ASP A 89 1.32 9.39 -4.93
N THR A 90 0.16 9.94 -4.56
CA THR A 90 -0.60 10.86 -5.41
C THR A 90 -0.03 12.28 -5.42
N ASN A 91 0.75 12.62 -4.41
CA ASN A 91 1.21 13.97 -4.15
C ASN A 91 2.72 14.19 -4.49
N GLY A 92 3.47 13.11 -4.69
CA GLY A 92 4.87 13.07 -5.11
C GLY A 92 5.87 13.33 -3.99
N ASP A 93 5.50 13.11 -2.72
CA ASP A 93 6.37 13.31 -1.56
C ASP A 93 7.15 12.05 -1.15
N GLU A 94 7.11 11.00 -1.97
CA GLU A 94 7.71 9.69 -1.74
C GLU A 94 7.07 8.92 -0.57
N ILE A 95 5.90 9.36 -0.10
CA ILE A 95 5.11 8.72 0.95
C ILE A 95 3.83 8.15 0.33
N PRO A 96 3.53 6.84 0.51
CA PRO A 96 2.24 6.29 0.08
C PRO A 96 1.04 6.98 0.75
N ASP A 97 -0.01 7.29 -0.01
CA ASP A 97 -1.25 7.95 0.44
C ASP A 97 -2.38 6.95 0.79
N CYS A 98 -2.07 5.66 0.95
CA CYS A 98 -2.89 4.76 1.76
C CYS A 98 -2.60 4.95 3.27
#